data_AF-A0A971UTH9-F1
#
_entry.id   AF-A0A971UTH9-F1
#
_cell.length_a   1.000
_cell.length_b   1.000
_cell.length_c   1.000
_cell.angle_alpha   90.00
_cell.angle_beta   90.00
_cell.angle_gamma   90.00
#
_symmetry.space_group_name_H-M   'P 1'
#
loop_
_entity.id
_entity.type
_entity.pdbx_description
1 polymer ?
#
loop_
_entity_poly.entity_id
_entity_poly.type
_entity_poly.pdbx_seq_one_letter_code
_entity_poly.pdbx_strand_id
1 'polypeptide(L)'
;GQYIDYFKGLVQEQYLNKFNMAFDEVLAYAPFNFPPHSQLGKVHGESTLGNLISDSYIYTVKAIEGEDYEPIRAAVVPKGTIRSSFVRGNITVADVFNVSSLGVGPDKVSGYPLISVYLTGKELKTAAEVDASITPIMDVAQLYISGLNYTFNPNRLIFNKVTDVYLVGEDGLREEIEDNKLYRVVAGLYSAQMLSVVGDKSFGLMSIVPKDKEGNPIENFDDHVIMVDGHEVKEWWALAYYLKSFDKIDGLPQIPDYYAQPQGRKVVDNSKNIITLLKNPNKIALMFYGLVLVLIVIIVFVIRAIRRKRRKGKSKYIL
;
A
#
# COMPACT_ATOMS: atom_id res chain seq x y z
N GLY A 1 -36.86 5.65 -12.54
CA GLY A 1 -37.96 5.95 -11.60
C GLY A 1 -37.80 7.40 -11.23
N GLN A 2 -38.82 8.24 -11.42
CA GLN A 2 -38.68 9.68 -11.67
C GLN A 2 -37.71 10.46 -10.73
N TYR A 3 -37.65 10.10 -9.45
CA TYR A 3 -36.69 10.70 -8.49
C TYR A 3 -35.23 10.27 -8.69
N ILE A 4 -34.99 9.00 -9.04
CA ILE A 4 -33.63 8.51 -9.33
C ILE A 4 -33.08 9.24 -10.56
N ASP A 5 -33.90 9.37 -11.60
CA ASP A 5 -33.48 10.01 -12.86
C ASP A 5 -33.21 11.51 -12.64
N TYR A 6 -33.99 12.17 -11.77
CA TYR A 6 -33.72 13.54 -11.32
C TYR A 6 -32.38 13.68 -10.57
N PHE A 7 -32.11 12.83 -9.57
CA PHE A 7 -30.84 12.90 -8.84
C PHE A 7 -29.63 12.53 -9.71
N LYS A 8 -29.77 11.58 -10.64
CA LYS A 8 -28.75 11.29 -11.66
C LYS A 8 -28.46 12.53 -12.50
N GLY A 9 -29.49 13.25 -12.95
CA GLY A 9 -29.36 14.51 -13.68
C GLY A 9 -28.58 15.57 -12.89
N LEU A 10 -28.87 15.73 -11.60
CA LEU A 10 -28.13 16.67 -10.74
C LEU A 10 -26.65 16.28 -10.61
N VAL A 11 -26.34 14.99 -10.37
CA VAL A 11 -24.96 14.50 -10.29
C VAL A 11 -24.23 14.69 -11.62
N GLN A 12 -24.91 14.45 -12.74
CA GLN A 12 -24.36 14.67 -14.07
C GLN A 12 -23.97 16.13 -14.27
N GLU A 13 -24.90 17.06 -14.05
CA GLU A 13 -24.71 18.49 -14.30
C GLU A 13 -23.69 19.12 -13.36
N GLN A 14 -23.78 18.83 -12.06
CA GLN A 14 -23.00 19.53 -11.03
C GLN A 14 -21.60 18.94 -10.80
N TYR A 15 -21.40 17.68 -11.20
CA TYR A 15 -20.18 16.93 -10.90
C TYR A 15 -19.56 16.30 -12.14
N LEU A 16 -20.20 15.30 -12.76
CA LEU A 16 -19.55 14.45 -13.77
C LEU A 16 -19.22 15.17 -15.08
N ASN A 17 -19.98 16.20 -15.46
CA ASN A 17 -19.66 17.03 -16.63
C ASN A 17 -18.27 17.66 -16.56
N LYS A 18 -17.77 17.99 -15.36
CA LYS A 18 -16.41 18.53 -15.15
C LYS A 18 -15.31 17.53 -15.50
N PHE A 19 -15.65 16.24 -15.50
CA PHE A 19 -14.73 15.13 -15.77
C PHE A 19 -14.94 14.51 -17.15
N ASN A 20 -15.81 15.11 -17.98
CA ASN A 20 -16.20 14.58 -19.30
C ASN A 20 -16.67 13.12 -19.25
N MET A 21 -17.47 12.77 -18.24
CA MET A 21 -18.01 11.43 -18.03
C MET A 21 -19.52 11.47 -17.86
N ALA A 22 -20.23 10.42 -18.31
CA ALA A 22 -21.67 10.30 -18.08
C ALA A 22 -21.99 9.26 -17.00
N PHE A 23 -23.01 9.51 -16.17
CA PHE A 23 -23.35 8.69 -14.99
C PHE A 23 -23.49 7.19 -15.34
N ASP A 24 -24.23 6.89 -16.41
CA ASP A 24 -24.50 5.52 -16.88
C ASP A 24 -23.55 5.10 -18.02
N GLU A 25 -22.47 5.86 -18.30
CA GLU A 25 -21.44 5.47 -19.27
C GLU A 25 -20.78 4.17 -18.82
N VAL A 26 -20.80 3.16 -19.70
CA VAL A 26 -20.05 1.92 -19.49
C VAL A 26 -18.60 2.17 -19.89
N LEU A 27 -17.71 2.03 -18.91
CA LEU A 27 -16.27 2.26 -19.06
C LEU A 27 -15.54 1.01 -19.53
N ALA A 28 -15.92 -0.16 -19.01
CA ALA A 28 -15.34 -1.44 -19.37
C ALA A 28 -16.27 -2.62 -19.03
N TYR A 29 -16.01 -3.80 -19.60
CA TYR A 29 -16.56 -5.08 -19.18
C TYR A 29 -15.57 -5.84 -18.30
N ALA A 30 -16.03 -6.35 -17.16
CA ALA A 30 -15.27 -7.28 -16.33
C ALA A 30 -15.71 -8.73 -16.64
N PRO A 31 -14.81 -9.60 -17.14
CA PRO A 31 -15.17 -10.99 -17.46
C PRO A 31 -15.27 -11.91 -16.23
N PHE A 32 -14.85 -11.42 -15.06
CA PHE A 32 -14.83 -12.14 -13.78
C PHE A 32 -15.28 -11.23 -12.63
N ASN A 33 -15.53 -11.82 -11.47
CA ASN A 33 -15.84 -11.08 -10.25
C ASN A 33 -14.54 -10.66 -9.56
N PHE A 34 -14.46 -9.41 -9.11
CA PHE A 34 -13.46 -9.02 -8.13
C PHE A 34 -13.88 -9.49 -6.74
N PRO A 35 -12.94 -9.59 -5.77
CA PRO A 35 -13.27 -9.92 -4.39
C PRO A 35 -14.36 -8.98 -3.86
N PRO A 36 -15.42 -9.49 -3.22
CA PRO A 36 -16.47 -8.63 -2.69
C PRO A 36 -15.89 -7.68 -1.64
N HIS A 37 -16.42 -6.45 -1.57
CA HIS A 37 -15.92 -5.43 -0.64
C HIS A 37 -15.85 -5.93 0.81
N SER A 38 -16.81 -6.74 1.23
CA SER A 38 -16.87 -7.35 2.57
C SER A 38 -15.75 -8.37 2.87
N GLN A 39 -14.96 -8.78 1.88
CA GLN A 39 -13.80 -9.66 2.02
C GLN A 39 -12.47 -8.92 1.86
N LEU A 40 -12.46 -7.70 1.30
CA LEU A 40 -11.24 -6.89 1.21
C LEU A 40 -10.67 -6.62 2.60
N GLY A 41 -9.38 -6.89 2.79
CA GLY A 41 -8.70 -6.71 4.08
C GLY A 41 -8.96 -7.78 5.14
N LYS A 42 -9.90 -8.73 4.92
CA LYS A 42 -10.13 -9.83 5.89
C LYS A 42 -8.99 -10.83 5.92
N VAL A 43 -8.39 -11.08 4.76
CA VAL A 43 -7.17 -11.86 4.63
C VAL A 43 -6.04 -10.87 4.41
N HIS A 44 -5.00 -10.99 5.23
CA HIS A 44 -3.79 -10.22 5.04
C HIS A 44 -3.06 -10.76 3.81
N GLY A 45 -3.11 -10.05 2.69
CA GLY A 45 -2.62 -10.55 1.42
C GLY A 45 -2.86 -9.59 0.26
N GLU A 46 -2.51 -10.06 -0.92
CA GLU A 46 -2.74 -9.36 -2.18
C GLU A 46 -4.24 -9.33 -2.54
N SER A 47 -4.68 -8.27 -3.22
CA SER A 47 -6.05 -8.14 -3.75
C SER A 47 -5.99 -7.74 -5.21
N THR A 48 -6.70 -8.47 -6.08
CA THR A 48 -6.77 -8.15 -7.50
C THR A 48 -7.42 -6.79 -7.76
N LEU A 49 -8.39 -6.39 -6.94
CA LEU A 49 -8.99 -5.05 -7.02
C LEU A 49 -7.98 -3.98 -6.58
N GLY A 50 -7.24 -4.24 -5.50
CA GLY A 50 -6.19 -3.34 -5.03
C GLY A 50 -5.09 -3.14 -6.08
N ASN A 51 -4.73 -4.21 -6.80
CA ASN A 51 -3.78 -4.16 -7.90
C ASN A 51 -4.32 -3.32 -9.06
N LEU A 52 -5.58 -3.53 -9.48
CA LEU A 52 -6.22 -2.71 -10.52
C LEU A 52 -6.19 -1.22 -10.19
N ILE A 53 -6.53 -0.85 -8.95
CA ILE A 53 -6.58 0.56 -8.52
C ILE A 53 -5.16 1.14 -8.42
N SER A 54 -4.20 0.40 -7.86
CA SER A 54 -2.83 0.91 -7.76
C SER A 54 -2.16 1.05 -9.14
N ASP A 55 -2.44 0.13 -10.07
CA ASP A 55 -1.97 0.23 -11.46
C ASP A 55 -2.60 1.42 -12.18
N SER A 56 -3.87 1.74 -11.90
CA SER A 56 -4.54 2.89 -12.50
C SER A 56 -3.86 4.21 -12.15
N TYR A 57 -3.22 4.32 -10.99
CA TYR A 57 -2.51 5.53 -10.59
C TYR A 57 -1.25 5.72 -11.42
N ILE A 58 -0.43 4.67 -11.56
CA ILE A 58 0.79 4.72 -12.40
C ILE A 58 0.42 4.98 -13.86
N TYR A 59 -0.57 4.24 -14.39
CA TYR A 59 -1.02 4.40 -15.77
C TYR A 59 -1.49 5.83 -16.05
N THR A 60 -2.35 6.36 -15.19
CA THR A 60 -2.95 7.68 -15.41
C THR A 60 -1.88 8.76 -15.39
N VAL A 61 -0.97 8.74 -14.42
CA VAL A 61 0.11 9.73 -14.35
C VAL A 61 1.07 9.61 -15.54
N LYS A 62 1.37 8.38 -15.98
CA LYS A 62 2.16 8.17 -17.21
C LYS A 62 1.47 8.73 -18.44
N ALA A 63 0.17 8.51 -18.58
CA ALA A 63 -0.60 8.97 -19.73
C ALA A 63 -0.75 10.51 -19.80
N ILE A 64 -0.94 11.18 -18.66
CA ILE A 64 -1.06 12.65 -18.62
C ILE A 64 0.28 13.36 -18.81
N GLU A 65 1.39 12.78 -18.32
CA GLU A 65 2.72 13.39 -18.46
C GLU A 65 3.32 13.16 -19.85
N GLY A 66 2.96 12.07 -20.53
CA GLY A 66 3.37 11.80 -21.90
C GLY A 66 4.89 11.76 -22.06
N GLU A 67 5.43 12.63 -22.91
CA GLU A 67 6.88 12.71 -23.19
C GLU A 67 7.69 13.22 -21.99
N ASP A 68 7.06 13.96 -21.07
CA ASP A 68 7.70 14.49 -19.86
C ASP A 68 7.59 13.50 -18.67
N TYR A 69 7.16 12.26 -18.93
CA TYR A 69 6.94 11.26 -17.90
C TYR A 69 8.22 10.91 -17.12
N GLU A 70 8.15 11.07 -15.80
CA GLU A 70 9.19 10.58 -14.88
C GLU A 70 8.74 9.27 -14.22
N PRO A 71 9.53 8.18 -14.32
CA PRO A 71 9.13 6.86 -13.85
C PRO A 71 8.63 6.82 -12.40
N ILE A 72 7.37 6.41 -12.23
CA ILE A 72 6.79 6.09 -10.93
C ILE A 72 7.18 4.67 -10.57
N ARG A 73 7.79 4.50 -9.40
CA ARG A 73 8.33 3.22 -8.97
C ARG A 73 7.40 2.47 -8.03
N ALA A 74 6.47 3.18 -7.38
CA ALA A 74 5.39 2.52 -6.65
C ALA A 74 4.11 3.37 -6.64
N ALA A 75 2.96 2.71 -6.55
CA ALA A 75 1.69 3.34 -6.22
C ALA A 75 1.01 2.67 -5.04
N VAL A 76 0.54 3.44 -4.07
CA VAL A 76 0.03 2.92 -2.78
C VAL A 76 -1.45 3.24 -2.58
N VAL A 77 -2.24 2.19 -2.34
CA VAL A 77 -3.69 2.27 -2.11
C VAL A 77 -4.05 1.57 -0.79
N PRO A 78 -4.46 2.28 0.26
CA PRO A 78 -4.91 1.65 1.50
C PRO A 78 -6.32 1.05 1.34
N LYS A 79 -6.58 -0.09 1.99
CA LYS A 79 -7.90 -0.74 2.02
C LYS A 79 -8.99 0.20 2.55
N GLY A 80 -8.65 1.08 3.49
CA GLY A 80 -9.59 2.04 4.07
C GLY A 80 -10.25 2.98 3.05
N THR A 81 -9.57 3.26 1.92
CA THR A 81 -10.10 4.17 0.88
C THR A 81 -11.00 3.46 -0.14
N ILE A 82 -10.90 2.13 -0.28
CA ILE A 82 -11.71 1.35 -1.21
C ILE A 82 -13.09 1.10 -0.60
N ARG A 83 -14.16 1.56 -1.26
CA ARG A 83 -15.54 1.58 -0.69
C ARG A 83 -16.52 0.60 -1.31
N SER A 84 -16.17 0.04 -2.46
CA SER A 84 -16.99 -0.94 -3.17
C SER A 84 -16.08 -1.94 -3.90
N SER A 85 -16.68 -2.81 -4.73
CA SER A 85 -15.98 -3.73 -5.63
C SER A 85 -16.77 -3.89 -6.92
N PHE A 86 -16.18 -4.55 -7.91
CA PHE A 86 -16.82 -4.87 -9.18
C PHE A 86 -17.24 -6.34 -9.24
N VAL A 87 -18.40 -6.58 -9.83
CA VAL A 87 -18.84 -7.93 -10.22
C VAL A 87 -18.70 -8.08 -11.73
N ARG A 88 -18.71 -9.33 -12.20
CA ARG A 88 -18.72 -9.63 -13.63
C ARG A 88 -19.85 -8.86 -14.32
N GLY A 89 -19.53 -8.17 -15.41
CA GLY A 89 -20.48 -7.36 -16.15
C GLY A 89 -19.92 -6.01 -16.58
N ASN A 90 -20.82 -5.14 -17.03
CA ASN A 90 -20.49 -3.77 -17.38
C ASN A 90 -20.16 -2.98 -16.11
N ILE A 91 -19.05 -2.25 -16.14
CA ILE A 91 -18.64 -1.30 -15.11
C ILE A 91 -18.96 0.10 -15.61
N THR A 92 -19.78 0.83 -14.86
CA THR A 92 -20.16 2.21 -15.17
C THR A 92 -19.32 3.24 -14.43
N VAL A 93 -19.41 4.51 -14.85
CA VAL A 93 -18.85 5.65 -14.10
C VAL A 93 -19.34 5.67 -12.65
N ALA A 94 -20.63 5.42 -12.42
CA ALA A 94 -21.19 5.36 -11.07
C ALA A 94 -20.58 4.22 -10.23
N ASP A 95 -20.30 3.06 -10.83
CA ASP A 95 -19.64 1.95 -10.15
C ASP A 95 -18.21 2.31 -9.73
N VAL A 96 -17.46 2.95 -10.62
CA VAL A 96 -16.09 3.41 -10.34
C VAL A 96 -16.08 4.48 -9.25
N PHE A 97 -17.00 5.44 -9.31
CA PHE A 97 -17.15 6.45 -8.28
C PHE A 97 -17.45 5.79 -6.92
N ASN A 98 -18.35 4.80 -6.89
CA ASN A 98 -18.64 4.05 -5.66
C ASN A 98 -17.42 3.32 -5.09
N VAL A 99 -16.43 2.94 -5.91
CA VAL A 99 -15.19 2.29 -5.44
C VAL A 99 -14.24 3.28 -4.77
N SER A 100 -14.05 4.49 -5.31
CA SER A 100 -13.03 5.45 -4.85
C SER A 100 -13.53 6.90 -4.67
N SER A 101 -14.71 7.07 -4.07
CA SER A 101 -15.41 8.37 -3.91
C SER A 101 -14.99 9.21 -2.72
N LEU A 102 -14.14 8.69 -1.84
CA LEU A 102 -13.86 9.36 -0.57
C LEU A 102 -13.12 10.68 -0.75
N GLY A 103 -13.35 11.57 0.20
CA GLY A 103 -12.51 12.74 0.41
C GLY A 103 -12.86 13.95 -0.44
N VAL A 104 -12.06 14.97 -0.24
CA VAL A 104 -12.11 16.26 -0.93
C VAL A 104 -10.68 16.79 -0.98
N GLY A 105 -10.27 17.35 -2.11
CA GLY A 105 -8.97 17.98 -2.27
C GLY A 105 -8.99 19.50 -2.04
N PRO A 106 -7.86 20.17 -2.31
CA PRO A 106 -7.75 21.63 -2.32
C PRO A 106 -8.86 22.35 -3.10
N ASP A 107 -9.25 21.81 -4.26
CA ASP A 107 -10.27 22.34 -5.18
C ASP A 107 -11.71 22.29 -4.66
N LYS A 108 -11.93 21.69 -3.48
CA LYS A 108 -13.24 21.48 -2.84
C LYS A 108 -14.21 20.62 -3.65
N VAL A 109 -13.73 19.91 -4.66
CA VAL A 109 -14.47 18.91 -5.43
C VAL A 109 -14.28 17.54 -4.77
N SER A 110 -15.38 16.81 -4.61
CA SER A 110 -15.37 15.47 -4.00
C SER A 110 -14.42 14.51 -4.73
N GLY A 111 -13.85 13.57 -3.97
CA GLY A 111 -12.79 12.68 -4.39
C GLY A 111 -11.42 13.19 -3.92
N TYR A 112 -10.66 12.32 -3.27
CA TYR A 112 -9.25 12.59 -2.99
C TYR A 112 -8.48 12.68 -4.30
N PRO A 113 -7.57 13.66 -4.42
CA PRO A 113 -6.66 13.72 -5.54
C PRO A 113 -5.48 12.77 -5.37
N LEU A 114 -4.89 12.38 -6.49
CA LEU A 114 -3.58 11.79 -6.54
C LEU A 114 -2.51 12.85 -6.27
N ILE A 115 -1.48 12.44 -5.55
CA ILE A 115 -0.27 13.23 -5.34
C ILE A 115 0.95 12.44 -5.76
N SER A 116 2.01 13.14 -6.12
CA SER A 116 3.33 12.57 -6.41
C SER A 116 4.33 13.01 -5.35
N VAL A 117 4.94 12.06 -4.66
CA VAL A 117 5.98 12.30 -3.65
C VAL A 117 7.19 11.41 -3.90
N TYR A 118 8.30 11.68 -3.22
CA TYR A 118 9.50 10.87 -3.28
C TYR A 118 9.78 10.21 -1.93
N LEU A 119 10.12 8.93 -1.97
CA LEU A 119 10.56 8.16 -0.81
C LEU A 119 11.96 7.62 -1.07
N THR A 120 12.80 7.61 -0.03
CA THR A 120 14.07 6.89 -0.11
C THR A 120 13.82 5.38 -0.19
N GLY A 121 14.75 4.61 -0.75
CA GLY A 121 14.63 3.16 -0.79
C GLY A 121 14.44 2.54 0.59
N LYS A 122 15.07 3.10 1.62
CA LYS A 122 14.85 2.70 3.01
C LYS A 122 13.39 2.92 3.45
N GLU A 123 12.78 4.04 3.08
CA GLU A 123 11.38 4.35 3.41
C GLU A 123 10.39 3.48 2.64
N LEU A 124 10.69 3.09 1.40
CA LEU A 124 9.91 2.08 0.67
C LEU A 124 9.91 0.73 1.39
N LYS A 125 11.09 0.28 1.87
CA LYS A 125 11.20 -0.94 2.69
C LYS A 125 10.42 -0.79 4.01
N THR A 126 10.48 0.38 4.63
CA THR A 126 9.68 0.71 5.82
C THR A 126 8.18 0.63 5.54
N ALA A 127 7.70 1.11 4.40
CA ALA A 127 6.28 1.04 4.03
C ALA A 127 5.78 -0.42 3.92
N ALA A 128 6.56 -1.32 3.30
CA ALA A 128 6.24 -2.74 3.25
C ALA A 128 6.20 -3.37 4.66
N GLU A 129 7.12 -2.98 5.54
CA GLU A 129 7.17 -3.50 6.91
C GLU A 129 6.04 -2.96 7.78
N VAL A 130 5.62 -1.71 7.58
CA VAL A 130 4.45 -1.11 8.22
C VAL A 130 3.19 -1.85 7.81
N ASP A 131 2.99 -2.11 6.52
CA ASP A 131 1.86 -2.93 6.06
C ASP A 131 1.88 -4.33 6.71
N ALA A 132 3.01 -5.03 6.65
CA ALA A 132 3.14 -6.39 7.19
C ALA A 132 2.85 -6.44 8.72
N SER A 133 3.22 -5.37 9.44
CA SER A 133 3.17 -5.32 10.91
C SER A 133 1.88 -4.75 11.46
N ILE A 134 1.31 -3.74 10.82
CA ILE A 134 0.14 -3.00 11.31
C ILE A 134 -1.17 -3.60 10.82
N THR A 135 -1.23 -4.18 9.61
CA THR A 135 -2.46 -4.77 9.06
C THR A 135 -3.17 -5.75 10.00
N PRO A 136 -2.48 -6.68 10.71
CA PRO A 136 -3.15 -7.59 11.65
C PRO A 136 -3.79 -6.90 12.86
N ILE A 137 -3.40 -5.65 13.17
CA ILE A 137 -3.90 -4.85 14.28
C ILE A 137 -5.00 -3.91 13.79
N MET A 138 -4.86 -3.39 12.57
CA MET A 138 -5.74 -2.41 11.94
C MET A 138 -5.90 -2.75 10.46
N ASP A 139 -6.94 -3.52 10.13
CA ASP A 139 -7.19 -4.06 8.79
C ASP A 139 -7.37 -2.95 7.72
N VAL A 140 -7.92 -1.80 8.11
CA VAL A 140 -8.08 -0.62 7.24
C VAL A 140 -6.76 -0.04 6.74
N ALA A 141 -5.64 -0.35 7.42
CA ALA A 141 -4.31 0.10 7.05
C ALA A 141 -3.61 -0.83 6.04
N GLN A 142 -4.22 -1.94 5.64
CA GLN A 142 -3.66 -2.80 4.61
C GLN A 142 -3.41 -2.02 3.33
N LEU A 143 -2.19 -2.06 2.82
CA LEU A 143 -1.76 -1.39 1.60
C LEU A 143 -1.80 -2.36 0.43
N TYR A 144 -2.40 -1.95 -0.68
CA TYR A 144 -2.23 -2.59 -1.98
C TYR A 144 -1.28 -1.71 -2.79
N ILE A 145 -0.22 -2.33 -3.32
CA ILE A 145 0.91 -1.60 -3.88
C ILE A 145 1.22 -2.12 -5.28
N SER A 146 1.32 -1.21 -6.24
CA SER A 146 1.91 -1.48 -7.56
C SER A 146 3.38 -1.08 -7.57
N GLY A 147 4.22 -1.78 -8.34
CA GLY A 147 5.65 -1.51 -8.50
C GLY A 147 6.56 -2.00 -7.36
N LEU A 148 6.06 -2.14 -6.13
CA LEU A 148 6.79 -2.68 -4.98
C LEU A 148 6.28 -4.08 -4.60
N ASN A 149 7.17 -5.07 -4.68
CA ASN A 149 6.88 -6.45 -4.32
C ASN A 149 7.55 -6.82 -3.01
N TYR A 150 6.89 -7.61 -2.18
CA TYR A 150 7.48 -8.10 -0.93
C TYR A 150 6.90 -9.43 -0.46
N THR A 151 7.74 -10.17 0.26
CA THR A 151 7.37 -11.38 1.00
C THR A 151 7.48 -11.11 2.49
N PHE A 152 6.43 -11.40 3.25
CA PHE A 152 6.45 -11.27 4.71
C PHE A 152 5.98 -12.54 5.39
N ASN A 153 6.47 -12.75 6.62
CA ASN A 153 6.06 -13.87 7.46
C ASN A 153 5.34 -13.36 8.72
N PRO A 154 4.04 -13.68 8.90
CA PRO A 154 3.24 -13.15 10.00
C PRO A 154 3.68 -13.66 11.38
N ASN A 155 4.45 -14.75 11.44
CA ASN A 155 4.97 -15.33 12.69
C ASN A 155 6.26 -14.65 13.18
N ARG A 156 6.82 -13.70 12.42
CA ARG A 156 8.02 -12.94 12.83
C ARG A 156 7.68 -11.79 13.77
N LEU A 157 8.70 -11.26 14.42
CA LEU A 157 8.61 -10.10 15.30
C LEU A 157 7.94 -8.92 14.57
N ILE A 158 7.06 -8.19 15.26
CA ILE A 158 6.49 -6.94 14.74
C ILE A 158 7.61 -5.96 14.35
N PHE A 159 7.41 -5.26 13.24
CA PHE A 159 8.41 -4.43 12.57
C PHE A 159 9.64 -5.18 12.08
N ASN A 160 9.59 -6.50 11.94
CA ASN A 160 10.59 -7.31 11.26
C ASN A 160 9.95 -8.55 10.59
N LYS A 161 8.85 -8.34 9.88
CA LYS A 161 8.09 -9.39 9.20
C LYS A 161 8.49 -9.56 7.75
N VAL A 162 8.90 -8.50 7.08
CA VAL A 162 9.33 -8.55 5.68
C VAL A 162 10.65 -9.30 5.59
N THR A 163 10.72 -10.24 4.66
CA THR A 163 11.88 -11.14 4.44
C THR A 163 12.58 -10.88 3.11
N ASP A 164 11.84 -10.33 2.15
CA ASP A 164 12.30 -9.93 0.83
C ASP A 164 11.43 -8.76 0.35
N VAL A 165 12.05 -7.77 -0.29
CA VAL A 165 11.38 -6.57 -0.82
C VAL A 165 12.18 -6.02 -1.98
N TYR A 166 11.52 -5.78 -3.10
CA TYR A 166 12.14 -5.37 -4.36
C TYR A 166 11.17 -4.56 -5.20
N LEU A 167 11.69 -3.80 -6.17
CA LEU A 167 10.89 -3.09 -7.16
C LEU A 167 10.77 -3.94 -8.43
N VAL A 168 9.77 -3.63 -9.25
CA VAL A 168 9.63 -4.19 -10.61
C VAL A 168 9.85 -3.08 -11.62
N GLY A 169 10.77 -3.28 -12.56
CA GLY A 169 11.04 -2.39 -13.69
C GLY A 169 9.86 -2.34 -14.68
N GLU A 170 9.88 -1.37 -15.60
CA GLU A 170 8.87 -1.30 -16.67
C GLU A 170 8.92 -2.52 -17.61
N ASP A 171 10.08 -3.17 -17.69
CA ASP A 171 10.31 -4.42 -18.40
C ASP A 171 9.78 -5.67 -17.66
N GLY A 172 9.21 -5.49 -16.46
CA GLY A 172 8.73 -6.56 -15.61
C GLY A 172 9.83 -7.29 -14.83
N LEU A 173 11.09 -6.83 -14.91
CA LEU A 173 12.21 -7.46 -14.21
C LEU A 173 12.33 -6.96 -12.76
N ARG A 174 12.86 -7.82 -11.90
CA ARG A 174 13.16 -7.49 -10.50
C ARG A 174 14.32 -6.51 -10.43
N GLU A 175 14.15 -5.45 -9.64
CA GLU A 175 15.18 -4.46 -9.30
C GLU A 175 15.37 -4.38 -7.78
N GLU A 176 16.63 -4.44 -7.34
CA GLU A 176 16.96 -4.29 -5.92
C GLU A 176 16.87 -2.83 -5.47
N ILE A 177 16.39 -2.62 -4.24
CA ILE A 177 16.18 -1.28 -3.69
C ILE A 177 17.45 -0.77 -3.02
N GLU A 178 18.01 0.30 -3.57
CA GLU A 178 19.09 1.09 -2.96
C GLU A 178 18.56 2.01 -1.87
N ASP A 179 19.05 1.88 -0.64
CA ASP A 179 18.48 2.53 0.56
C ASP A 179 18.41 4.06 0.48
N ASN A 180 19.42 4.72 -0.10
CA ASN A 180 19.56 6.18 -0.10
C ASN A 180 19.05 6.84 -1.40
N LYS A 181 18.66 6.05 -2.40
CA LYS A 181 18.11 6.56 -3.66
C LYS A 181 16.67 7.04 -3.44
N LEU A 182 16.30 8.15 -4.07
CA LEU A 182 14.92 8.64 -4.11
C LEU A 182 14.16 7.94 -5.23
N TYR A 183 12.93 7.53 -4.91
CA TYR A 183 12.00 6.88 -5.81
C TYR A 183 10.69 7.64 -5.81
N ARG A 184 10.19 7.97 -7.00
CA ARG A 184 8.90 8.63 -7.18
C ARG A 184 7.77 7.65 -6.87
N VAL A 185 6.83 8.07 -6.03
CA VAL A 185 5.70 7.28 -5.54
C VAL A 185 4.42 8.09 -5.71
N VAL A 186 3.36 7.43 -6.19
CA VAL A 186 2.03 8.04 -6.29
C VAL A 186 1.08 7.42 -5.27
N ALA A 187 0.27 8.26 -4.64
CA ALA A 187 -0.76 7.83 -3.71
C ALA A 187 -1.90 8.83 -3.69
N GLY A 188 -3.02 8.46 -3.09
CA GLY A 188 -4.04 9.42 -2.71
C GLY A 188 -3.53 10.40 -1.66
N LEU A 189 -3.97 11.67 -1.70
CA LEU A 189 -3.58 12.73 -0.76
C LEU A 189 -3.67 12.29 0.71
N TYR A 190 -4.83 11.72 1.10
CA TYR A 190 -5.04 11.20 2.45
C TYR A 190 -4.04 10.10 2.81
N SER A 191 -3.75 9.21 1.87
CA SER A 191 -2.84 8.08 2.08
C SER A 191 -1.41 8.55 2.36
N ALA A 192 -0.93 9.54 1.60
CA ALA A 192 0.40 10.10 1.81
C ALA A 192 0.53 10.84 3.15
N GLN A 193 -0.51 11.59 3.54
CA GLN A 193 -0.59 12.22 4.87
C GLN A 193 -0.62 11.17 5.99
N MET A 194 -1.29 10.03 5.79
CA MET A 194 -1.32 8.97 6.79
C MET A 194 0.00 8.20 6.87
N LEU A 195 0.78 8.12 5.77
CA LEU A 195 2.11 7.52 5.79
C LEU A 195 3.10 8.38 6.60
N SER A 196 2.99 9.70 6.57
CA SER A 196 3.91 10.58 7.32
C SER A 196 3.76 10.47 8.84
N VAL A 197 2.55 10.16 9.34
CA VAL A 197 2.31 9.99 10.79
C VAL A 197 2.75 8.63 11.35
N VAL A 198 3.23 7.71 10.50
CA VAL A 198 3.70 6.38 10.94
C VAL A 198 4.93 6.50 11.85
N GLY A 199 5.80 7.49 11.58
CA GLY A 199 6.98 7.76 12.42
C GLY A 199 6.59 8.03 13.88
N ASP A 200 5.63 8.94 14.09
CA ASP A 200 5.18 9.32 15.43
C ASP A 200 4.52 8.13 16.16
N LYS A 201 3.68 7.37 15.47
CA LYS A 201 2.98 6.21 16.05
C LYS A 201 3.89 5.02 16.32
N SER A 202 5.06 4.96 15.68
CA SER A 202 6.05 3.91 15.90
C SER A 202 7.18 4.34 16.83
N PHE A 203 7.05 5.47 17.54
CA PHE A 203 8.11 6.04 18.39
C PHE A 203 9.43 6.28 17.63
N GLY A 204 9.33 6.66 16.35
CA GLY A 204 10.47 6.88 15.45
C GLY A 204 11.10 5.61 14.87
N LEU A 205 10.59 4.43 15.21
CA LEU A 205 11.14 3.15 14.73
C LEU A 205 10.91 2.94 13.23
N MET A 206 9.77 3.42 12.72
CA MET A 206 9.30 3.23 11.34
C MET A 206 8.93 4.59 10.71
N SER A 207 9.91 5.48 10.58
CA SER A 207 9.68 6.80 9.99
C SER A 207 9.63 6.73 8.46
N ILE A 208 8.58 7.32 7.88
CA ILE A 208 8.41 7.55 6.46
C ILE A 208 8.17 9.05 6.31
N VAL A 209 9.08 9.76 5.66
CA VAL A 209 8.97 11.20 5.45
C VAL A 209 8.87 11.44 3.94
N PRO A 210 7.67 11.69 3.38
CA PRO A 210 7.53 12.07 1.98
C PRO A 210 8.38 13.29 1.63
N LYS A 211 9.01 13.29 0.46
CA LYS A 211 9.93 14.33 -0.01
C LYS A 211 9.53 14.86 -1.38
N ASP A 212 10.01 16.05 -1.71
CA ASP A 212 10.05 16.55 -3.09
C ASP A 212 11.13 15.82 -3.92
N LYS A 213 11.26 16.21 -5.18
CA LYS A 213 12.20 15.60 -6.12
C LYS A 213 13.66 15.83 -5.73
N GLU A 214 13.92 16.95 -5.06
CA GLU A 214 15.23 17.37 -4.56
C GLU A 214 15.60 16.67 -3.24
N GLY A 215 14.65 15.96 -2.61
CA GLY A 215 14.84 15.21 -1.38
C GLY A 215 14.50 15.97 -0.10
N ASN A 216 13.91 17.16 -0.20
CA ASN A 216 13.47 17.94 0.96
C ASN A 216 12.12 17.37 1.48
N PRO A 217 11.95 17.22 2.80
CA PRO A 217 10.67 16.83 3.38
C PRO A 217 9.51 17.73 2.94
N ILE A 218 8.38 17.11 2.60
CA ILE A 218 7.14 17.82 2.25
C ILE A 218 6.38 18.14 3.54
N GLU A 219 6.06 19.42 3.73
CA GLU A 219 5.18 19.88 4.81
C GLU A 219 3.74 20.06 4.32
N ASN A 220 3.56 20.66 3.14
CA ASN A 220 2.26 20.90 2.52
C ASN A 220 2.01 19.94 1.37
N PHE A 221 1.24 18.88 1.62
CA PHE A 221 0.92 17.86 0.60
C PHE A 221 0.03 18.39 -0.53
N ASP A 222 -0.72 19.46 -0.30
CA ASP A 222 -1.64 20.04 -1.28
C ASP A 222 -0.87 20.60 -2.50
N ASP A 223 0.36 21.06 -2.32
CA ASP A 223 1.24 21.58 -3.39
C ASP A 223 1.77 20.48 -4.32
N HIS A 224 1.59 19.21 -3.94
CA HIS A 224 2.05 18.04 -4.69
C HIS A 224 0.90 17.27 -5.36
N VAL A 225 -0.31 17.86 -5.35
CA VAL A 225 -1.47 17.34 -6.08
C VAL A 225 -1.21 17.36 -7.58
N ILE A 226 -1.50 16.22 -8.22
CA ILE A 226 -1.34 16.06 -9.66
C ILE A 226 -2.51 16.74 -10.36
N MET A 227 -2.20 17.62 -11.31
CA MET A 227 -3.16 18.41 -12.06
C MET A 227 -3.16 18.04 -13.54
N VAL A 228 -4.33 18.02 -14.17
CA VAL A 228 -4.50 17.91 -15.62
C VAL A 228 -5.52 18.95 -16.07
N ASP A 229 -5.17 19.76 -17.07
CA ASP A 229 -6.04 20.83 -17.61
C ASP A 229 -6.65 21.75 -16.53
N GLY A 230 -5.91 22.01 -15.45
CA GLY A 230 -6.36 22.85 -14.34
C GLY A 230 -7.30 22.15 -13.33
N HIS A 231 -7.50 20.84 -13.44
CA HIS A 231 -8.28 20.01 -12.53
C HIS A 231 -7.41 19.01 -11.79
N GLU A 232 -7.77 18.71 -10.54
CA GLU A 232 -7.09 17.66 -9.79
C GLU A 232 -7.39 16.28 -10.37
N VAL A 233 -6.36 15.45 -10.52
CA VAL A 233 -6.51 14.04 -10.92
C VAL A 233 -7.07 13.26 -9.73
N LYS A 234 -8.38 13.01 -9.73
CA LYS A 234 -9.07 12.27 -8.65
C LYS A 234 -8.77 10.78 -8.70
N GLU A 235 -8.72 10.12 -7.53
CA GLU A 235 -8.48 8.67 -7.41
C GLU A 235 -9.48 7.84 -8.25
N TRP A 236 -10.80 8.13 -8.16
CA TRP A 236 -11.81 7.45 -8.97
C TRP A 236 -11.67 7.76 -10.47
N TRP A 237 -11.27 8.99 -10.81
CA TRP A 237 -11.11 9.39 -12.20
C TRP A 237 -9.94 8.67 -12.85
N ALA A 238 -8.81 8.53 -12.13
CA ALA A 238 -7.68 7.72 -12.57
C ALA A 238 -8.08 6.25 -12.82
N LEU A 239 -8.91 5.67 -11.94
CA LEU A 239 -9.47 4.33 -12.17
C LEU A 239 -10.36 4.28 -13.41
N ALA A 240 -11.26 5.24 -13.59
CA ALA A 240 -12.14 5.31 -14.76
C ALA A 240 -11.34 5.48 -16.07
N TYR A 241 -10.35 6.37 -16.06
CA TYR A 241 -9.46 6.64 -17.19
C TYR A 241 -8.68 5.39 -17.59
N TYR A 242 -8.19 4.62 -16.60
CA TYR A 242 -7.51 3.36 -16.85
C TYR A 242 -8.43 2.27 -17.40
N LEU A 243 -9.65 2.14 -16.88
CA LEU A 243 -10.61 1.17 -17.41
C LEU A 243 -10.94 1.41 -18.88
N LYS A 244 -11.05 2.69 -19.29
CA LYS A 244 -11.32 3.07 -20.69
C LYS A 244 -10.14 2.77 -21.63
N SER A 245 -8.94 2.60 -21.12
CA SER A 245 -7.75 2.42 -21.95
C SER A 245 -7.48 0.97 -22.37
N PHE A 246 -8.18 0.01 -21.78
CA PHE A 246 -8.01 -1.39 -22.14
C PHE A 246 -8.45 -1.71 -23.56
N ASP A 247 -7.87 -2.78 -24.09
CA ASP A 247 -8.24 -3.33 -25.38
C ASP A 247 -9.73 -3.63 -25.46
N LYS A 248 -10.32 -3.30 -26.61
CA LYS A 248 -11.76 -3.45 -26.83
C LYS A 248 -12.07 -4.83 -27.38
N ILE A 249 -13.09 -5.46 -26.81
CA ILE A 249 -13.75 -6.65 -27.36
C ILE A 249 -15.18 -6.26 -27.71
N ASP A 250 -15.58 -6.50 -28.96
CA ASP A 250 -16.89 -6.09 -29.50
C ASP A 250 -17.22 -4.59 -29.28
N GLY A 251 -16.18 -3.75 -29.36
CA GLY A 251 -16.29 -2.29 -29.23
C GLY A 251 -16.28 -1.74 -27.80
N LEU A 252 -16.24 -2.60 -26.77
CA LEU A 252 -16.20 -2.22 -25.35
C LEU A 252 -14.83 -2.59 -24.72
N PRO A 253 -14.16 -1.68 -23.98
CA PRO A 253 -12.93 -2.03 -23.25
C PRO A 253 -13.18 -3.22 -22.33
N GLN A 254 -12.28 -4.20 -22.30
CA GLN A 254 -12.40 -5.36 -21.42
C GLN A 254 -11.25 -5.40 -20.42
N ILE A 255 -11.59 -5.59 -19.14
CA ILE A 255 -10.57 -5.80 -18.11
C ILE A 255 -9.77 -7.08 -18.43
N PRO A 256 -8.44 -7.01 -18.52
CA PRO A 256 -7.60 -8.17 -18.82
C PRO A 256 -7.72 -9.28 -17.77
N ASP A 257 -7.62 -10.54 -18.21
CA ASP A 257 -7.55 -11.73 -17.35
C ASP A 257 -6.36 -11.71 -16.38
N TYR A 258 -5.37 -10.85 -16.64
CA TYR A 258 -4.31 -10.51 -15.71
C TYR A 258 -4.85 -10.18 -14.30
N TYR A 259 -5.99 -9.48 -14.20
CA TYR A 259 -6.63 -9.13 -12.93
C TYR A 259 -7.57 -10.20 -12.35
N ALA A 260 -7.70 -11.37 -12.99
CA ALA A 260 -8.53 -12.46 -12.48
C ALA A 260 -7.90 -13.19 -11.28
N GLN A 261 -6.58 -13.04 -11.07
CA GLN A 261 -5.81 -13.71 -10.02
C GLN A 261 -4.71 -12.81 -9.45
N PRO A 262 -4.25 -13.04 -8.21
CA PRO A 262 -3.10 -12.33 -7.63
C PRO A 262 -1.83 -12.49 -8.47
N GLN A 263 -0.95 -11.49 -8.45
CA GLN A 263 0.27 -11.44 -9.29
C GLN A 263 1.57 -11.62 -8.49
N GLY A 264 1.47 -11.96 -7.21
CA GLY A 264 2.62 -12.19 -6.35
C GLY A 264 3.29 -10.90 -5.87
N ARG A 265 2.57 -9.77 -5.91
CA ARG A 265 3.09 -8.48 -5.39
C ARG A 265 3.24 -8.50 -3.87
N LYS A 266 2.35 -9.23 -3.19
CA LYS A 266 2.38 -9.42 -1.73
C LYS A 266 2.27 -10.91 -1.39
N VAL A 267 3.37 -11.51 -0.95
CA VAL A 267 3.44 -12.95 -0.64
C VAL A 267 3.50 -13.19 0.86
N VAL A 268 2.63 -14.07 1.36
CA VAL A 268 2.60 -14.49 2.77
C VAL A 268 3.32 -15.81 2.96
N ASP A 269 4.46 -15.79 3.66
CA ASP A 269 5.17 -17.01 4.07
C ASP A 269 4.76 -17.41 5.49
N ASN A 270 3.97 -18.49 5.62
CA ASN A 270 3.48 -18.99 6.92
C ASN A 270 4.44 -19.96 7.62
N SER A 271 5.66 -20.13 7.14
CA SER A 271 6.65 -21.02 7.76
C SER A 271 6.93 -20.64 9.22
N LYS A 272 6.97 -21.65 10.09
CA LYS A 272 7.36 -21.52 11.51
C LYS A 272 8.79 -22.02 11.78
N ASN A 273 9.55 -22.31 10.73
CA ASN A 273 10.94 -22.74 10.86
C ASN A 273 11.80 -21.61 11.44
N ILE A 274 12.62 -21.92 12.45
CA ILE A 274 13.48 -20.95 13.14
C ILE A 274 14.38 -20.17 12.18
N ILE A 275 14.92 -20.81 11.13
CA ILE A 275 15.76 -20.15 10.13
C ILE A 275 14.96 -19.08 9.39
N THR A 276 13.73 -19.39 8.99
CA THR A 276 12.83 -18.42 8.34
C THR A 276 12.46 -17.27 9.28
N LEU A 277 12.21 -17.57 10.56
CA LEU A 277 11.85 -16.55 11.55
C LEU A 277 12.98 -15.53 11.79
N LEU A 278 14.23 -15.96 11.67
CA LEU A 278 15.42 -15.15 11.91
C LEU A 278 16.09 -14.61 10.63
N LYS A 279 15.56 -14.92 9.43
CA LYS A 279 16.16 -14.54 8.13
C LYS A 279 16.19 -13.02 7.94
N ASN A 280 17.32 -12.44 7.53
CA ASN A 280 17.46 -11.01 7.22
C ASN A 280 16.92 -10.07 8.33
N PRO A 281 17.46 -10.12 9.56
CA PRO A 281 16.96 -9.28 10.65
C PRO A 281 17.32 -7.81 10.42
N ASN A 282 16.34 -6.92 10.61
CA ASN A 282 16.60 -5.48 10.59
C ASN A 282 17.17 -4.98 11.94
N LYS A 283 17.47 -3.67 12.01
CA LYS A 283 18.05 -3.05 13.23
C LYS A 283 17.19 -3.27 14.47
N ILE A 284 15.86 -3.25 14.34
CA ILE A 284 14.93 -3.46 15.47
C ILE A 284 15.04 -4.89 15.99
N ALA A 285 15.00 -5.87 15.10
CA ALA A 285 15.16 -7.27 15.47
C ALA A 285 16.53 -7.56 16.09
N LEU A 286 17.61 -7.01 15.53
CA LEU A 286 18.96 -7.16 16.09
C LEU A 286 19.06 -6.60 17.52
N MET A 287 18.48 -5.43 17.80
CA MET A 287 18.41 -4.88 19.16
C MET A 287 17.64 -5.79 20.10
N PHE A 288 16.48 -6.30 19.67
CA PHE A 288 15.66 -7.21 20.48
C PHE A 288 16.39 -8.52 20.77
N TYR A 289 17.00 -9.14 19.75
CA TYR A 289 17.77 -10.37 19.90
C TYR A 289 18.97 -10.18 20.83
N GLY A 290 19.65 -9.03 20.75
CA GLY A 290 20.72 -8.66 21.67
C GLY A 290 20.23 -8.58 23.12
N LEU A 291 19.09 -7.95 23.37
CA LEU A 291 18.49 -7.83 24.71
C LEU A 291 18.10 -9.21 25.28
N VAL A 292 17.50 -10.08 24.47
CA VAL A 292 17.18 -11.46 24.85
C VAL A 292 18.46 -12.24 25.19
N LEU A 293 19.52 -12.10 24.40
CA LEU A 293 20.80 -12.76 24.64
C LEU A 293 21.41 -12.31 25.99
N VAL A 294 21.38 -11.01 26.29
CA VAL A 294 21.85 -10.47 27.58
C VAL A 294 21.05 -11.05 28.75
N LEU A 295 19.72 -11.13 28.64
CA LEU A 295 18.87 -11.74 29.66
C LEU A 295 19.22 -13.22 29.89
N ILE A 296 19.44 -13.99 28.82
CA ILE A 296 19.86 -15.39 28.92
C ILE A 296 21.19 -15.51 29.65
N VAL A 297 22.17 -14.66 29.33
CA VAL A 297 23.48 -14.63 30.00
C VAL A 297 23.32 -14.31 31.49
N ILE A 298 22.51 -13.33 31.85
CA ILE A 298 22.22 -12.98 33.26
C ILE A 298 21.61 -14.17 33.99
N ILE A 299 20.59 -14.83 33.40
CA ILE A 299 19.96 -16.03 33.98
C ILE A 299 20.99 -17.13 34.22
N VAL A 300 21.86 -17.40 33.25
CA VAL A 300 22.93 -18.41 33.39
C VAL A 300 23.91 -18.04 34.51
N PHE A 301 24.30 -16.77 34.64
CA PHE A 301 25.16 -16.29 35.72
C PHE A 301 24.50 -16.43 37.09
N VAL A 302 23.22 -16.07 37.22
CA VAL A 302 22.43 -16.24 38.45
C VAL A 302 22.36 -17.71 38.84
N ILE A 303 22.05 -18.61 37.89
CA ILE A 303 22.01 -20.06 38.14
C ILE A 303 23.39 -20.57 38.60
N ARG A 304 24.48 -20.12 37.96
CA ARG A 304 25.84 -20.49 38.35
C ARG A 304 26.21 -19.97 39.74
N ALA A 305 25.83 -18.74 40.08
CA ALA A 305 26.07 -18.14 41.39
C ALA A 305 25.31 -18.89 42.50
N ILE A 306 24.04 -19.23 42.26
CA ILE A 306 23.21 -20.03 43.19
C ILE A 306 23.82 -21.42 43.37
N ARG A 307 24.23 -22.09 42.28
CA ARG A 307 24.89 -23.41 42.34
C ARG A 307 26.21 -23.35 43.11
N ARG A 308 27.03 -22.30 42.92
CA ARG A 308 28.26 -22.07 43.69
C ARG A 308 27.97 -21.87 45.18
N LYS A 309 26.97 -21.05 45.55
CA LYS A 309 26.57 -20.86 46.95
C LYS A 309 26.07 -22.16 47.60
N ARG A 310 25.22 -22.94 46.90
CA ARG A 310 24.73 -24.24 47.41
C ARG A 310 25.84 -25.27 47.59
N ARG A 311 26.85 -25.32 46.70
CA ARG A 311 28.03 -26.18 46.86
C ARG A 311 28.88 -25.78 48.09
N LYS A 312 29.08 -24.47 48.32
CA LYS A 312 29.80 -23.99 49.52
C LYS A 312 29.04 -24.27 50.82
N GLY A 313 27.70 -24.23 50.82
CA GLY A 313 26.87 -24.56 51.98
C GLY A 313 26.92 -26.03 52.39
N LYS A 314 27.02 -26.97 51.44
CA LYS A 314 27.18 -28.41 51.75
C LYS A 314 28.54 -28.77 52.35
N SER A 315 29.59 -27.98 52.12
CA SER A 315 30.91 -28.21 52.70
C SER A 315 31.02 -27.78 54.16
N LYS A 316 30.03 -27.05 54.70
CA LYS A 316 30.04 -26.54 56.08
C LYS A 316 29.39 -27.47 57.11
N TYR A 317 28.90 -28.64 56.68
CA TYR A 317 28.25 -29.67 57.54
C TYR A 317 28.97 -31.03 57.46
N ILE A 318 30.24 -31.07 57.04
CA ILE A 318 31.09 -32.30 57.03
C ILE A 318 32.33 -32.07 57.91
N LEU A 319 32.15 -31.51 59.10
CA LEU A 319 33.15 -31.52 60.16
C LEU A 319 32.49 -32.07 61.42
#